data_AF-A0A7R7EHE5-F1
#
_entry.id   AF-A0A7R7EHE5-F1
#
_cell.length_a   1.000
_cell.length_b   1.000
_cell.length_c   1.000
_cell.angle_alpha   90.00
_cell.angle_beta   90.00
_cell.angle_gamma   90.00
#
_symmetry.space_group_name_H-M   'P 1'
#
loop_
_entity.id
_entity.type
_entity.pdbx_description
1 polymer ?
#
loop_
_entity_poly.entity_id
_entity_poly.type
_entity_poly.pdbx_seq_one_letter_code
_entity_poly.pdbx_strand_id
1 'polypeptide(L)' 'MGDLKEQQPSMTIKEQINNLQEIGLIINDVEYAEKILNDISYFRLIKAYSLNFKVKNSNYSKAVTFEHLVELYLFI' A
#
# COMPACT_ATOMS: atom_id res chain seq x y z
N MET A 1 -18.37 -24.63 -18.64
CA MET A 1 -17.00 -24.39 -18.15
C MET A 1 -16.99 -23.02 -17.51
N GLY A 2 -16.56 -22.88 -16.26
CA GLY A 2 -16.39 -21.56 -15.65
C GLY A 2 -15.14 -20.90 -16.22
N ASP A 3 -15.28 -19.68 -16.75
CA ASP A 3 -14.16 -18.88 -17.18
C ASP A 3 -13.17 -18.74 -16.02
N LEU A 4 -11.96 -19.26 -16.20
CA LEU A 4 -10.84 -19.03 -15.30
C LEU A 4 -10.58 -17.53 -15.36
N LYS A 5 -10.98 -16.78 -14.32
CA LYS A 5 -10.63 -15.36 -14.20
C LYS A 5 -9.13 -15.26 -14.33
N GLU A 6 -8.65 -14.58 -15.37
CA GLU A 6 -7.23 -14.34 -15.54
C GLU A 6 -6.68 -13.73 -14.25
N GLN A 7 -5.73 -14.42 -13.63
CA GLN A 7 -5.07 -13.88 -12.45
C GLN A 7 -4.28 -12.68 -12.92
N GLN A 8 -4.71 -11.49 -12.50
CA GLN A 8 -3.93 -10.26 -12.68
C GLN A 8 -2.49 -10.53 -12.19
N PRO A 9 -1.47 -10.20 -12.99
CA PRO A 9 -0.09 -10.38 -12.58
C PRO A 9 0.16 -9.66 -11.25
N SER A 10 0.96 -10.26 -10.37
CA SER A 10 1.35 -9.62 -9.13
C SER A 10 2.15 -8.35 -9.46
N MET A 11 1.72 -7.21 -8.92
CA MET A 11 2.47 -5.97 -9.03
C MET A 11 3.87 -6.14 -8.45
N THR A 12 4.87 -5.67 -9.18
CA THR A 12 6.26 -5.53 -8.69
C THR A 12 6.33 -4.51 -7.55
N ILE A 13 7.39 -4.55 -6.74
CA ILE A 13 7.59 -3.59 -5.65
C ILE A 13 7.57 -2.15 -6.16
N LYS A 14 8.23 -1.89 -7.30
CA LYS A 14 8.24 -0.57 -7.92
C LYS A 14 6.84 -0.08 -8.33
N GLU A 15 6.03 -0.96 -8.91
CA GLU A 15 4.63 -0.63 -9.24
C GLU A 15 3.79 -0.39 -7.99
N GLN A 16 4.04 -1.13 -6.91
CA GLN A 16 3.38 -0.90 -5.62
C GLN A 16 3.71 0.49 -5.07
N ILE A 17 5.00 0.87 -5.04
CA ILE A 17 5.45 2.20 -4.61
C ILE A 17 4.79 3.30 -5.45
N ASN A 18 4.81 3.17 -6.78
CA ASN A 18 4.20 4.15 -7.68
C ASN A 18 2.70 4.30 -7.41
N ASN A 19 1.96 3.19 -7.28
CA ASN A 19 0.53 3.21 -6.99
C ASN A 19 0.25 3.94 -5.67
N LEU A 20 1.03 3.66 -4.61
CA LEU A 20 0.90 4.33 -3.31
C LEU A 20 1.04 5.85 -3.41
N GLN A 21 2.02 6.33 -4.18
CA GLN A 21 2.22 7.75 -4.42
C GLN A 21 1.07 8.35 -5.25
N GLU A 22 0.59 7.64 -6.28
CA GLU A 22 -0.56 8.09 -7.11
C GLU A 22 -1.85 8.27 -6.30
N ILE A 23 -2.10 7.40 -5.32
CA ILE A 23 -3.25 7.51 -4.43
C ILE A 23 -3.02 8.48 -3.26
N GLY A 24 -1.91 9.20 -3.26
CA GLY A 24 -1.61 10.29 -2.33
C GLY A 24 -0.90 9.89 -1.03
N LEU A 25 -0.35 8.66 -0.94
CA LEU A 25 0.48 8.28 0.20
C LEU A 25 1.85 8.95 0.07
N ILE A 26 2.28 9.61 1.12
CA ILE A 26 3.61 10.22 1.16
C ILE A 26 4.63 9.14 1.50
N ILE A 27 5.64 8.98 0.65
CA ILE A 27 6.76 8.06 0.88
C ILE A 27 8.01 8.93 1.00
N ASN A 28 8.53 9.08 2.21
CA ASN A 28 9.70 9.93 2.46
C ASN A 28 11.01 9.18 2.19
N ASP A 29 11.02 7.88 2.45
CA ASP A 29 12.14 6.98 2.19
C ASP A 29 11.69 5.80 1.33
N VAL A 30 12.02 5.87 0.04
CA VAL A 30 11.65 4.84 -0.95
C VAL A 30 12.40 3.54 -0.69
N GLU A 31 13.68 3.59 -0.31
CA GLU A 31 14.48 2.39 -0.05
C GLU A 31 13.93 1.61 1.15
N TYR A 32 13.53 2.33 2.21
CA TYR A 32 12.85 1.75 3.34
C TYR A 32 11.51 1.12 2.94
N ALA A 33 10.70 1.82 2.14
CA ALA A 33 9.42 1.30 1.69
C ALA A 33 9.57 0.05 0.82
N GLU A 34 10.56 0.01 -0.06
CA GLU A 34 10.90 -1.18 -0.84
C GLU A 34 11.30 -2.34 0.06
N LYS A 35 12.15 -2.12 1.06
CA LYS A 35 12.55 -3.16 2.02
C LYS A 35 11.33 -3.74 2.75
N ILE A 36 10.47 -2.88 3.28
CA ILE A 36 9.25 -3.32 3.97
C ILE A 36 8.34 -4.09 3.02
N LEU A 37 8.08 -3.60 1.80
CA LEU A 37 7.20 -4.28 0.85
C LEU A 37 7.78 -5.59 0.31
N ASN A 38 9.09 -5.80 0.39
CA ASN A 38 9.71 -7.11 0.16
C ASN A 38 9.45 -8.08 1.33
N ASP A 39 9.41 -7.58 2.56
CA ASP A 39 9.28 -8.38 3.77
C ASP A 39 7.81 -8.67 4.16
N ILE A 40 6.88 -7.79 3.79
CA ILE A 40 5.45 -7.91 4.13
C ILE A 40 4.52 -7.76 2.91
N SER A 41 3.35 -8.37 3.00
CA SER A 41 2.33 -8.25 1.94
C SER A 41 1.79 -6.82 1.83
N TYR A 42 2.02 -6.20 0.68
CA TYR A 42 1.38 -4.94 0.24
C TYR A 42 -0.12 -4.90 0.53
N PHE A 43 -0.85 -5.95 0.13
CA PHE A 43 -2.29 -6.01 0.32
C PHE A 43 -2.68 -5.97 1.79
N ARG A 44 -1.93 -6.67 2.66
CA ARG A 44 -2.19 -6.69 4.10
C ARG A 44 -1.94 -5.32 4.73
N LEU A 45 -0.82 -4.68 4.40
CA LEU A 45 -0.47 -3.34 4.88
C LEU A 45 -1.55 -2.33 4.47
N ILE A 46 -1.88 -2.27 3.19
CA ILE A 46 -2.79 -1.24 2.68
C ILE A 46 -4.23 -1.53 3.09
N LYS A 47 -4.74 -2.75 2.92
CA LYS A 47 -6.15 -3.01 3.24
C LYS A 47 -6.45 -2.88 4.73
N ALA A 48 -5.54 -3.28 5.61
CA ALA A 48 -5.79 -3.18 7.06
C ALA A 48 -5.64 -1.74 7.56
N TYR A 49 -4.61 -1.02 7.09
CA TYR A 49 -4.19 0.23 7.73
C TYR A 49 -4.57 1.48 6.95
N SER A 50 -4.84 1.41 5.64
CA SER A 50 -5.29 2.57 4.84
C SER A 50 -6.73 3.01 5.14
N LEU A 51 -7.58 2.11 5.65
CA LEU A 51 -9.03 2.27 5.67
C LEU A 51 -9.51 3.46 6.53
N ASN A 52 -8.77 3.78 7.60
CA ASN A 52 -9.07 4.89 8.49
C ASN A 52 -8.61 6.25 7.93
N PHE A 53 -7.84 6.26 6.84
CA PHE A 53 -7.16 7.46 6.31
C PHE A 53 -7.66 7.90 4.94
N LYS A 54 -8.62 7.17 4.36
CA LYS A 54 -9.31 7.51 3.12
C LYS A 54 -10.76 7.83 3.42
N VAL A 55 -11.26 8.98 2.96
CA VAL A 55 -12.71 9.14 2.76
C VAL A 55 -13.11 8.16 1.65
N LYS A 56 -14.26 7.50 1.73
CA LYS A 56 -14.69 6.44 0.78
C LYS A 56 -14.28 6.75 -0.67
N ASN A 57 -13.51 5.85 -1.29
CA ASN A 57 -13.01 5.94 -2.67
C ASN A 57 -12.22 7.23 -3.01
N SER A 58 -11.60 7.85 -2.02
CA SER A 58 -10.73 9.01 -2.22
C SER A 58 -9.27 8.68 -1.91
N ASN A 59 -8.40 9.57 -2.38
CA ASN A 59 -6.98 9.56 -2.05
C ASN A 59 -6.77 9.79 -0.54
N TYR A 60 -5.57 9.46 -0.06
CA TYR A 60 -5.20 9.74 1.33
C TYR A 60 -5.39 11.24 1.63
N SER A 61 -5.89 11.54 2.84
CA SER A 61 -5.86 12.92 3.34
C SER A 61 -4.42 13.43 3.39
N LYS A 62 -4.21 14.74 3.20
CA LYS A 62 -2.94 15.41 2.82
C LYS A 62 -1.70 15.20 3.72
N ALA A 63 -1.68 14.28 4.68
CA ALA A 63 -0.54 14.09 5.59
C ALA A 63 -0.26 12.62 5.98
N VAL A 64 -0.82 11.63 5.27
CA VAL A 64 -0.59 10.22 5.63
C VAL A 64 0.70 9.74 4.96
N THR A 65 1.65 9.27 5.77
CA THR A 65 2.91 8.72 5.27
C THR A 65 2.91 7.20 5.31
N PHE A 66 3.77 6.59 4.50
CA PHE A 66 3.98 5.15 4.51
C PHE A 66 4.47 4.65 5.88
N GLU A 67 5.37 5.40 6.51
CA GLU A 67 5.91 5.07 7.83
C GLU A 67 4.80 5.01 8.88
N HIS A 68 3.82 5.91 8.81
CA HIS A 68 2.66 5.88 9.70
C HIS A 68 1.83 4.58 9.54
N LEU A 69 1.66 4.08 8.32
CA LEU A 69 0.99 2.80 8.09
C LEU A 69 1.81 1.62 8.61
N VAL A 70 3.14 1.69 8.51
CA VAL A 70 4.04 0.65 9.02
C VAL A 70 4.08 0.64 10.55
N GLU A 71 4.09 1.79 11.20
CA GLU A 71 3.96 1.90 12.66
C GLU A 71 2.67 1.20 13.12
N LEU A 72 1.53 1.51 12.50
CA LEU A 72 0.26 0.85 12.82
C LEU A 72 0.35 -0.67 12.61
N TYR A 73 1.03 -1.14 11.56
CA TYR A 73 1.23 -2.57 11.32
C TYR A 73 2.03 -3.27 12.43
N LEU A 74 3.08 -2.63 12.95
CA LEU A 74 4.04 -3.22 13.88
C LEU A 74 3.56 -3.22 15.35
N PHE A 75 2.62 -2.35 15.71
CA PHE A 75 2.13 -2.18 17.08
C PHE A 75 0.83 -2.95 17.40
N ILE A 76 0.48 -3.96 16.60
CA ILE A 76 -0.71 -4.83 16.77
C ILE A 76 -0.29 -6.29 16.91
#